data_AF-A0A934PRQ7-F1
#
_entry.id   AF-A0A934PRQ7-F1
#
_cell.length_a   1.000
_cell.length_b   1.000
_cell.length_c   1.000
_cell.angle_alpha   90.00
_cell.angle_beta   90.00
_cell.angle_gamma   90.00
#
_symmetry.space_group_name_H-M   'P 1'
#
loop_
_entity.id
_entity.type
_entity.pdbx_description
1 polymer ?
#
loop_
_entity_poly.entity_id
_entity_poly.type
_entity_poly.pdbx_seq_one_letter_code
_entity_poly.pdbx_strand_id
1 'polypeptide(L)'
;MKRYLLLLLFFSVGVSTYAQSISFFELTNLTNLSQGEAHTYLTLGKVFKQQYIQEVDGQKIEHFRTVDPKQKEQTVVIGESNKLSNGTVLRTVVYTTRDPQHVVNMISDAKRNNLKMSFQGQDADNNIYMFENDFYHVAMYISTTENKGSVEIKQKEFVGY
;
A
#
# COMPACT_ATOMS: atom_id res chain seq x y z
N MET A 1 46.75 14.10 5.21
CA MET A 1 45.58 14.45 6.06
C MET A 1 44.23 14.55 5.30
N LYS A 2 44.09 14.07 4.05
CA LYS A 2 42.80 14.08 3.32
C LYS A 2 42.04 12.74 3.31
N ARG A 3 42.68 11.65 3.73
CA ARG A 3 42.11 10.29 3.67
C ARG A 3 41.21 9.93 4.86
N TYR A 4 41.32 10.65 5.97
CA TYR A 4 40.49 10.43 7.17
C TYR A 4 39.12 11.11 7.09
N LEU A 5 38.95 12.07 6.17
CA LEU A 5 37.68 12.78 5.98
C LEU A 5 36.59 11.87 5.38
N LEU A 6 36.96 10.92 4.52
CA LEU A 6 36.04 9.93 3.93
C LEU A 6 35.51 8.92 4.97
N LEU A 7 36.35 8.51 5.92
CA LEU A 7 35.95 7.58 7.00
C LEU A 7 35.00 8.24 8.00
N LEU A 8 35.16 9.54 8.26
CA LEU A 8 34.27 10.31 9.11
C LEU A 8 32.91 10.58 8.44
N LEU A 9 32.89 10.66 7.10
CA LEU A 9 31.66 10.83 6.31
C LEU A 9 30.79 9.56 6.32
N PHE A 10 31.41 8.37 6.26
CA PHE A 10 30.69 7.08 6.34
C PHE A 10 29.98 6.86 7.70
N PHE A 11 30.50 7.42 8.80
CA PHE A 11 29.87 7.31 10.12
C PHE A 11 28.71 8.28 10.35
N SER A 12 28.50 9.25 9.45
CA SER A 12 27.43 10.25 9.57
C SER A 12 26.13 9.87 8.84
N VAL A 13 26.09 8.74 8.13
CA VAL A 13 24.87 8.21 7.49
C VAL A 13 24.16 7.23 8.43
N GLY A 14 24.02 7.62 9.70
CA GLY A 14 23.17 6.94 10.67
C GLY A 14 21.73 7.45 10.60
N VAL A 15 21.17 7.64 9.40
CA VAL A 15 19.75 7.96 9.27
C VAL A 15 19.00 6.67 9.51
N SER A 16 18.36 6.56 10.68
CA SER A 16 17.42 5.48 10.99
C SER A 16 16.17 5.70 10.14
N THR A 17 16.23 5.32 8.86
CA THR A 17 15.06 5.20 8.00
C THR A 17 14.31 3.96 8.46
N TYR A 18 13.19 4.16 9.15
CA TYR A 18 12.27 3.06 9.42
C TYR A 18 11.72 2.58 8.08
N ALA A 19 11.96 1.31 7.77
CA ALA A 19 11.61 0.76 6.48
C ALA A 19 10.09 0.67 6.30
N GLN A 20 9.65 0.90 5.07
CA GLN A 20 8.30 0.62 4.61
C GLN A 20 7.96 -0.85 4.91
N SER A 21 6.86 -1.08 5.62
CA SER A 21 6.53 -2.40 6.17
C SER A 21 5.82 -3.32 5.18
N ILE A 22 5.34 -2.77 4.06
CA ILE A 22 4.70 -3.52 2.98
C ILE A 22 4.97 -2.82 1.64
N SER A 23 5.39 -3.59 0.64
CA SER A 23 5.70 -3.10 -0.70
C SER A 23 4.46 -3.06 -1.60
N PHE A 24 4.57 -2.36 -2.73
CA PHE A 24 3.49 -2.31 -3.73
C PHE A 24 3.12 -3.70 -4.25
N PHE A 25 4.12 -4.56 -4.52
CA PHE A 25 3.89 -5.92 -5.00
C PHE A 25 3.11 -6.76 -3.98
N GLU A 26 3.44 -6.65 -2.70
CA GLU A 26 2.74 -7.36 -1.64
C GLU A 26 1.28 -6.89 -1.53
N LEU A 27 1.01 -5.59 -1.68
CA LEU A 27 -0.36 -5.06 -1.76
C LEU A 27 -1.13 -5.61 -2.97
N THR A 28 -0.50 -5.68 -4.16
CA THR A 28 -1.15 -6.30 -5.32
C THR A 28 -1.41 -7.78 -5.08
N ASN A 29 -0.48 -8.50 -4.43
CA ASN A 29 -0.65 -9.92 -4.13
C ASN A 29 -1.81 -10.16 -3.15
N LEU A 30 -1.98 -9.30 -2.14
CA LEU A 30 -3.09 -9.37 -1.20
C LEU A 30 -4.46 -9.33 -1.89
N THR A 31 -4.58 -8.60 -3.01
CA THR A 31 -5.85 -8.57 -3.76
C THR A 31 -6.19 -9.93 -4.40
N ASN A 32 -5.20 -10.79 -4.64
CA ASN A 32 -5.42 -12.12 -5.23
C ASN A 32 -5.68 -13.22 -4.19
N LEU A 33 -5.49 -12.92 -2.90
CA LEU A 33 -5.67 -13.88 -1.82
C LEU A 33 -7.11 -13.92 -1.33
N SER A 34 -7.55 -15.09 -0.85
CA SER A 34 -8.75 -15.16 -0.02
C SER A 34 -8.55 -14.38 1.28
N GLN A 35 -9.64 -14.01 1.95
CA GLN A 35 -9.56 -13.24 3.18
C GLN A 35 -8.72 -13.94 4.27
N GLY A 36 -8.85 -15.25 4.43
CA GLY A 36 -8.06 -16.01 5.41
C GLY A 36 -6.55 -16.06 5.07
N GLU A 37 -6.21 -16.16 3.79
CA GLU A 37 -4.82 -16.12 3.32
C GLU A 37 -4.22 -14.73 3.51
N ALA A 38 -4.96 -13.67 3.17
CA ALA A 38 -4.55 -12.29 3.36
C ALA A 38 -4.35 -11.95 4.86
N HIS A 39 -5.27 -12.39 5.73
CA HIS A 39 -5.13 -12.27 7.19
C HIS A 39 -3.84 -12.95 7.66
N THR A 40 -3.62 -14.19 7.25
CA THR A 40 -2.44 -14.97 7.64
C THR A 40 -1.17 -14.29 7.16
N TYR A 41 -1.15 -13.81 5.92
CA TYR A 41 -0.02 -13.11 5.34
C TYR A 41 0.37 -11.87 6.15
N LEU A 42 -0.61 -11.04 6.53
CA LEU A 42 -0.37 -9.81 7.29
C LEU A 42 0.08 -10.07 8.74
N THR A 43 -0.36 -11.18 9.34
CA THR A 43 -0.10 -11.48 10.76
C THR A 43 1.12 -12.37 11.00
N LEU A 44 1.50 -13.23 10.05
CA LEU A 44 2.56 -14.24 10.22
C LEU A 44 3.91 -13.64 10.58
N GLY A 45 4.29 -12.52 9.94
CA GLY A 45 5.54 -11.81 10.21
C GLY A 45 5.52 -10.94 11.46
N LYS A 46 4.39 -10.83 12.18
CA LYS A 46 4.15 -9.90 13.31
C LYS A 46 4.44 -8.43 12.97
N VAL A 47 4.45 -8.08 11.69
CA VAL A 47 4.61 -6.71 11.20
C VAL A 47 3.33 -5.93 11.44
N PHE A 48 2.20 -6.56 11.11
CA PHE A 48 0.86 -6.02 11.34
C PHE A 48 0.10 -6.85 12.38
N LYS A 49 -0.76 -6.18 13.13
CA LYS A 49 -1.79 -6.78 13.98
C LYS A 49 -3.16 -6.34 13.52
N GLN A 50 -4.12 -7.25 13.58
CA GLN A 50 -5.52 -6.90 13.40
C GLN A 50 -5.95 -5.93 14.53
N GLN A 51 -6.60 -4.83 14.17
CA GLN A 51 -7.17 -3.87 15.10
C GLN A 51 -8.63 -4.19 15.38
N TYR A 52 -9.43 -4.36 14.32
CA TYR A 52 -10.85 -4.69 14.43
C TYR A 52 -11.35 -5.30 13.12
N ILE A 53 -12.53 -5.90 13.20
CA ILE A 53 -13.36 -6.31 12.06
C ILE A 53 -14.57 -5.39 12.00
N GLN A 54 -14.95 -4.99 10.80
CA GLN A 54 -16.19 -4.31 10.51
C GLN A 54 -17.01 -5.17 9.55
N GLU A 55 -18.32 -5.29 9.78
CA GLU A 55 -19.24 -5.91 8.82
C GLU A 55 -19.98 -4.82 8.05
N VAL A 56 -19.86 -4.83 6.71
CA VAL A 56 -20.52 -3.88 5.80
C VAL A 56 -21.12 -4.69 4.65
N ASP A 57 -22.44 -4.60 4.46
CA ASP A 57 -23.17 -5.30 3.39
C ASP A 57 -22.88 -6.81 3.32
N GLY A 58 -22.73 -7.45 4.49
CA GLY A 58 -22.42 -8.87 4.60
C GLY A 58 -20.96 -9.25 4.34
N GLN A 59 -20.08 -8.26 4.12
CA GLN A 59 -18.64 -8.45 3.95
C GLN A 59 -17.91 -8.16 5.26
N LYS A 60 -16.91 -8.99 5.58
CA LYS A 60 -16.04 -8.81 6.76
C LYS A 60 -14.81 -8.03 6.34
N ILE A 61 -14.77 -6.76 6.67
CA ILE A 61 -13.64 -5.87 6.43
C ILE A 61 -12.71 -5.93 7.64
N GLU A 62 -11.44 -6.26 7.41
CA GLU A 62 -10.43 -6.35 8.45
C GLU A 62 -9.46 -5.19 8.37
N HIS A 63 -9.22 -4.55 9.51
CA HIS A 63 -8.30 -3.42 9.62
C HIS A 63 -7.06 -3.85 10.40
N PHE A 64 -5.90 -3.61 9.82
CA PHE A 64 -4.60 -3.94 10.37
C PHE A 64 -3.79 -2.69 10.63
N ARG A 65 -2.90 -2.74 11.64
CA ARG A 65 -1.95 -1.67 11.96
C ARG A 65 -0.58 -2.25 12.28
N THR A 66 0.49 -1.52 11.97
CA THR A 66 1.84 -1.91 12.37
C THR A 66 1.97 -2.11 13.89
N VAL A 67 2.79 -3.08 14.28
CA VAL A 67 3.03 -3.43 15.69
C VAL A 67 4.15 -2.60 16.31
N ASP A 68 5.20 -2.31 15.54
CA ASP A 68 6.38 -1.59 16.02
C ASP A 68 6.08 -0.10 16.25
N PRO A 69 6.11 0.39 17.50
CA PRO A 69 5.84 1.79 17.81
C PRO A 69 6.93 2.76 17.31
N LYS A 70 8.11 2.25 16.93
CA LYS A 70 9.19 3.06 16.38
C LYS A 70 8.98 3.36 14.90
N GLN A 71 8.23 2.52 14.19
CA GLN A 71 7.87 2.74 12.80
C GLN A 71 6.74 3.76 12.69
N LYS A 72 6.76 4.56 11.62
CA LYS A 72 5.60 5.39 11.28
C LYS A 72 4.40 4.47 11.08
N GLU A 73 3.27 4.91 11.63
CA GLU A 73 2.03 4.17 11.58
C GLU A 73 1.67 3.85 10.14
N GLN A 74 1.35 2.57 9.90
CA GLN A 74 0.83 2.09 8.64
C GLN A 74 -0.37 1.21 8.92
N THR A 75 -1.37 1.27 8.05
CA THR A 75 -2.56 0.43 8.12
C THR A 75 -2.79 -0.28 6.80
N VAL A 76 -3.36 -1.48 6.88
CA VAL A 76 -3.85 -2.22 5.71
C VAL A 76 -5.29 -2.62 5.98
N VAL A 77 -6.16 -2.44 4.98
CA VAL A 77 -7.55 -2.86 5.01
C VAL A 77 -7.76 -3.88 3.91
N ILE A 78 -8.37 -5.01 4.27
CA ILE A 78 -8.71 -6.11 3.35
C ILE A 78 -10.16 -6.52 3.58
N GLY A 79 -10.72 -7.30 2.65
CA GLY A 79 -12.06 -7.89 2.77
C GLY A 79 -13.15 -7.10 2.03
N GLU A 80 -12.85 -5.89 1.57
CA GLU A 80 -13.70 -5.20 0.60
C GLU A 80 -13.64 -5.91 -0.76
N SER A 81 -14.81 -6.22 -1.32
CA SER A 81 -14.93 -6.95 -2.56
C SER A 81 -16.21 -6.65 -3.34
N ASN A 82 -16.18 -6.92 -4.64
CA ASN A 82 -17.33 -6.88 -5.52
C ASN A 82 -17.51 -8.26 -6.18
N LYS A 83 -18.69 -8.85 -6.02
CA LYS A 83 -19.02 -10.16 -6.61
C LYS A 83 -19.76 -9.96 -7.93
N LEU A 84 -19.14 -10.43 -9.01
CA LEU A 84 -19.71 -10.39 -10.35
C LEU A 84 -20.84 -11.43 -10.51
N SER A 85 -21.64 -11.26 -11.57
CA SER A 85 -22.76 -12.16 -11.89
C SER A 85 -22.34 -13.61 -12.14
N ASN A 86 -21.11 -13.82 -12.62
CA ASN A 86 -20.50 -15.15 -12.82
C ASN A 86 -19.92 -15.77 -11.53
N GLY A 87 -20.04 -15.08 -10.38
CA GLY A 87 -19.54 -15.54 -9.09
C GLY A 87 -18.08 -15.16 -8.78
N THR A 88 -17.36 -14.57 -9.74
CA THR A 88 -16.00 -14.04 -9.53
C THR A 88 -16.02 -12.93 -8.48
N VAL A 89 -15.05 -12.96 -7.56
CA VAL A 89 -14.90 -11.96 -6.49
C VAL A 89 -13.69 -11.09 -6.80
N LEU A 90 -13.95 -9.82 -7.11
CA LEU A 90 -12.93 -8.79 -7.27
C LEU A 90 -12.65 -8.14 -5.92
N ARG A 91 -11.40 -8.02 -5.52
CA ARG A 91 -11.02 -7.51 -4.19
C ARG A 91 -10.39 -6.13 -4.26
N THR A 92 -10.55 -5.40 -3.17
CA THR A 92 -9.92 -4.11 -2.92
C THR A 92 -9.00 -4.23 -1.71
N VAL A 93 -7.81 -3.66 -1.80
CA VAL A 93 -6.88 -3.50 -0.67
C VAL A 93 -6.54 -2.03 -0.53
N VAL A 94 -6.62 -1.52 0.70
CA VAL A 94 -6.27 -0.14 1.02
C VAL A 94 -5.10 -0.11 2.00
N TYR A 95 -4.05 0.61 1.65
CA TYR A 95 -2.91 0.91 2.51
C TYR A 95 -2.93 2.39 2.88
N THR A 96 -2.63 2.70 4.15
CA THR A 96 -2.36 4.08 4.57
C THR A 96 -1.09 4.16 5.39
N THR A 97 -0.46 5.33 5.40
CA THR A 97 0.81 5.58 6.08
C THR A 97 0.90 7.00 6.61
N ARG A 98 1.62 7.19 7.71
CA ARG A 98 2.07 8.50 8.22
C ARG A 98 3.43 8.94 7.69
N ASP A 99 3.95 8.22 6.70
CA ASP A 99 5.15 8.57 5.93
C ASP A 99 4.81 8.64 4.43
N PRO A 100 4.59 9.85 3.88
CA PRO A 100 4.32 10.04 2.46
C PRO A 100 5.40 9.46 1.53
N GLN A 101 6.64 9.32 1.99
CA GLN A 101 7.72 8.75 1.18
C GLN A 101 7.43 7.31 0.78
N HIS A 102 6.69 6.54 1.59
CA HIS A 102 6.26 5.19 1.22
C HIS A 102 5.37 5.22 -0.02
N VAL A 103 4.46 6.19 -0.13
CA VAL A 103 3.60 6.33 -1.32
C VAL A 103 4.43 6.77 -2.52
N VAL A 104 5.39 7.69 -2.35
CA VAL A 104 6.33 8.08 -3.42
C VAL A 104 7.12 6.87 -3.95
N ASN A 105 7.54 5.98 -3.05
CA ASN A 105 8.20 4.73 -3.43
C ASN A 105 7.24 3.82 -4.22
N MET A 106 6.00 3.65 -3.75
CA MET A 106 4.98 2.84 -4.43
C MET A 106 4.60 3.40 -5.82
N ILE A 107 4.54 4.73 -5.99
CA ILE A 107 4.36 5.38 -7.30
C ILE A 107 5.50 4.98 -8.25
N SER A 108 6.73 4.98 -7.73
CA SER A 108 7.91 4.56 -8.50
C SER A 108 7.85 3.06 -8.83
N ASP A 109 7.35 2.24 -7.91
CA ASP A 109 7.17 0.80 -8.11
C ASP A 109 6.11 0.52 -9.18
N ALA A 110 4.96 1.21 -9.14
CA ALA A 110 3.89 1.07 -10.13
C ALA A 110 4.40 1.37 -11.54
N LYS A 111 5.19 2.44 -11.71
CA LYS A 111 5.85 2.78 -12.97
C LYS A 111 6.81 1.68 -13.45
N ARG A 112 7.61 1.10 -12.55
CA ARG A 112 8.56 0.02 -12.89
C ARG A 112 7.87 -1.30 -13.23
N ASN A 113 6.66 -1.52 -12.74
CA ASN A 113 5.84 -2.72 -13.01
C ASN A 113 4.93 -2.56 -14.23
N ASN A 114 5.21 -1.59 -15.11
CA ASN A 114 4.46 -1.33 -16.35
C ASN A 114 2.97 -1.00 -16.15
N LEU A 115 2.56 -0.51 -14.97
CA LEU A 115 1.24 0.10 -14.87
C LEU A 115 1.29 1.46 -15.59
N LYS A 116 0.33 1.69 -16.49
CA LYS A 116 0.20 2.94 -17.22
C LYS A 116 -0.43 3.97 -16.29
N MET A 117 0.23 5.11 -16.11
CA MET A 117 -0.38 6.25 -15.42
C MET A 117 -1.56 6.75 -16.26
N SER A 118 -2.78 6.62 -15.73
CA SER A 118 -4.01 7.07 -16.38
C SER A 118 -4.36 8.51 -15.98
N PHE A 119 -3.94 8.95 -14.79
CA PHE A 119 -4.20 10.29 -14.29
C PHE A 119 -3.10 10.76 -13.33
N GLN A 120 -2.81 12.06 -13.38
CA GLN A 120 -2.02 12.78 -12.38
C GLN A 120 -2.64 14.16 -12.18
N GLY A 121 -2.94 14.52 -10.95
CA GLY A 121 -3.55 15.80 -10.60
C GLY A 121 -3.50 16.06 -9.10
N GLN A 122 -4.35 16.98 -8.66
CA GLN A 122 -4.51 17.32 -7.25
C GLN A 122 -5.96 17.74 -6.98
N ASP A 123 -6.41 17.50 -5.76
CA ASP A 123 -7.61 18.12 -5.19
C ASP A 123 -7.21 19.15 -4.11
N ALA A 124 -8.16 19.52 -3.25
CA ALA A 124 -7.89 20.47 -2.16
C ALA A 124 -6.88 19.96 -1.13
N ASP A 125 -6.80 18.63 -0.94
CA ASP A 125 -6.14 18.00 0.19
C ASP A 125 -5.03 17.01 -0.21
N ASN A 126 -4.96 16.63 -1.48
CA ASN A 126 -4.08 15.56 -1.98
C ASN A 126 -3.52 15.83 -3.36
N ASN A 127 -2.27 15.41 -3.56
CA ASN A 127 -1.76 15.03 -4.87
C ASN A 127 -2.26 13.62 -5.19
N ILE A 128 -2.75 13.42 -6.41
CA ILE A 128 -3.44 12.21 -6.84
C ILE A 128 -2.70 11.61 -8.04
N TYR A 129 -2.42 10.32 -7.96
CA TYR A 129 -1.82 9.54 -9.04
C TYR A 129 -2.63 8.28 -9.26
N MET A 130 -3.08 8.05 -10.50
CA MET A 130 -3.80 6.83 -10.85
C MET A 130 -3.02 6.04 -11.90
N PHE A 131 -2.99 4.74 -11.70
CA PHE A 131 -2.28 3.78 -12.51
C PHE A 131 -3.20 2.61 -12.87
N GLU A 132 -3.04 2.11 -14.09
CA GLU A 132 -3.88 1.03 -14.61
C GLU A 132 -3.08 0.02 -15.42
N ASN A 133 -3.52 -1.22 -15.34
CA ASN A 133 -3.25 -2.26 -16.34
C ASN A 133 -4.52 -3.10 -16.53
N ASP A 134 -4.39 -4.27 -17.15
CA ASP A 134 -5.51 -5.17 -17.42
C ASP A 134 -6.10 -5.80 -16.15
N PHE A 135 -5.32 -5.87 -15.06
CA PHE A 135 -5.70 -6.57 -13.83
C PHE A 135 -6.09 -5.64 -12.68
N TYR A 136 -5.57 -4.41 -12.67
CA TYR A 136 -5.66 -3.52 -11.52
C TYR A 136 -5.97 -2.07 -11.93
N HIS A 137 -6.79 -1.43 -11.12
CA HIS A 137 -6.86 0.02 -11.00
C HIS A 137 -6.23 0.41 -9.65
N VAL A 138 -5.27 1.33 -9.70
CA VAL A 138 -4.49 1.74 -8.53
C VAL A 138 -4.59 3.25 -8.38
N ALA A 139 -5.09 3.71 -7.24
CA ALA A 139 -5.13 5.12 -6.88
C ALA A 139 -4.20 5.39 -5.69
N MET A 140 -3.33 6.38 -5.82
CA MET A 140 -2.36 6.77 -4.81
C MET A 140 -2.55 8.24 -4.46
N TYR A 141 -2.61 8.53 -3.16
CA TYR A 141 -2.88 9.86 -2.64
C TYR A 141 -1.76 10.26 -1.68
N ILE A 142 -1.23 11.46 -1.87
CA ILE A 142 -0.26 12.08 -0.96
C ILE A 142 -0.89 13.37 -0.45
N SER A 143 -1.15 13.46 0.85
CA SER A 143 -1.79 14.64 1.41
C SER A 143 -0.87 15.86 1.30
N THR A 144 -1.46 17.00 0.93
CA THR A 144 -0.79 18.31 0.85
C THR A 144 -0.83 19.07 2.17
N THR A 145 -1.71 18.65 3.10
CA THR A 145 -1.99 19.30 4.37
C THR A 145 -1.49 18.50 5.58
N GLU A 146 -1.39 17.18 5.45
CA GLU A 146 -0.94 16.28 6.51
C GLU A 146 0.23 15.40 6.03
N ASN A 147 1.06 14.96 6.97
CA ASN A 147 2.08 13.93 6.71
C ASN A 147 1.42 12.54 6.63
N LYS A 148 0.61 12.31 5.60
CA LYS A 148 -0.04 11.03 5.32
C LYS A 148 -0.12 10.74 3.84
N GLY A 149 -0.28 9.47 3.51
CA GLY A 149 -0.63 9.03 2.17
C GLY A 149 -1.39 7.72 2.20
N SER A 150 -1.99 7.38 1.07
CA SER A 150 -2.71 6.13 0.88
C SER A 150 -2.51 5.55 -0.51
N VAL A 151 -2.70 4.24 -0.61
CA VAL A 151 -2.71 3.47 -1.85
C VAL A 151 -3.92 2.56 -1.81
N GLU A 152 -4.76 2.64 -2.83
CA GLU A 152 -5.92 1.78 -3.04
C GLU A 152 -5.69 0.96 -4.30
N ILE A 153 -5.84 -0.35 -4.20
CA ILE A 153 -5.68 -1.29 -5.32
C ILE A 153 -6.98 -2.05 -5.47
N LYS A 154 -7.63 -1.89 -6.63
CA LYS A 154 -8.86 -2.57 -7.02
C LYS A 154 -8.57 -3.55 -8.14
N GLN A 155 -8.96 -4.81 -7.96
CA GLN A 155 -8.97 -5.77 -9.05
C GLN A 155 -10.01 -5.39 -10.11
N LYS A 156 -9.62 -5.55 -11.37
CA LYS A 156 -10.50 -5.44 -12.52
C LYS A 156 -11.03 -6.81 -12.91
N GLU A 157 -12.22 -6.82 -13.51
CA GLU A 157 -12.67 -7.99 -14.24
C GLU A 157 -11.71 -8.27 -15.40
N PHE A 158 -11.18 -9.49 -15.45
CA PHE A 158 -10.37 -9.91 -16.59
C PHE A 158 -11.29 -10.22 -17.77
N VAL A 159 -11.31 -9.32 -18.75
CA VAL A 159 -11.98 -9.55 -20.03
C VAL A 159 -10.93 -10.16 -20.97
N GLY A 160 -10.88 -11.49 -21.02
CA GLY A 160 -10.06 -12.19 -22.01
C GLY A 160 -10.61 -11.88 -23.41
N TYR A 161 -9.80 -11.23 -24.24
CA TYR A 161 -10.10 -11.00 -25.66
C TYR A 161 -9.81 -12.26 -26.49
#